data_AF-A0A291QM65-F1
#
_entry.id   AF-A0A291QM65-F1
#
_cell.length_a   1.000
_cell.length_b   1.000
_cell.length_c   1.000
_cell.angle_alpha   90.00
_cell.angle_beta   90.00
_cell.angle_gamma   90.00
#
_symmetry.space_group_name_H-M   'P 1'
#
loop_
_entity.id
_entity.type
_entity.pdbx_description
1 polymer ?
#
loop_
_entity_poly.entity_id
_entity_poly.type
_entity_poly.pdbx_seq_one_letter_code
_entity_poly.pdbx_strand_id
1 'polypeptide(L)'
;MNRTRTKRILAGLAGAVATLSLTSALPAQAADGYDRCPAGSYCLFSGLDGTGDMITLSRSTPDLTALGMNDRAKSDWNRTSSTIYLWSDENYSGCTTVTSAGPTGKGNFFPAYQDFFSSVQFDGPGGPSCGTPPGEDR
;
A
#
# COMPACT_ATOMS: atom_id res chain seq x y z
N MET A 1 -42.68 16.61 -70.17
CA MET A 1 -42.01 15.93 -69.04
C MET A 1 -40.65 16.58 -68.87
N ASN A 2 -40.20 17.21 -67.78
CA ASN A 2 -40.69 17.60 -66.45
C ASN A 2 -39.87 18.86 -66.08
N ARG A 3 -40.48 20.01 -65.76
CA ARG A 3 -40.60 20.63 -64.39
C ARG A 3 -39.34 20.43 -63.53
N THR A 4 -38.72 21.47 -62.95
CA THR A 4 -39.18 22.25 -61.76
C THR A 4 -38.17 23.43 -61.55
N ARG A 5 -38.53 24.73 -61.51
CA ARG A 5 -38.92 25.61 -60.34
C ARG A 5 -38.05 25.39 -59.08
N THR A 6 -37.52 26.34 -58.29
CA THR A 6 -37.62 27.80 -58.09
C THR A 6 -36.45 28.22 -57.16
N LYS A 7 -35.96 29.47 -57.22
CA LYS A 7 -34.94 30.08 -56.33
C LYS A 7 -35.52 30.55 -54.96
N ARG A 8 -34.59 30.86 -54.02
CA ARG A 8 -34.71 31.72 -52.80
C ARG A 8 -35.11 30.94 -51.53
N ILE A 9 -34.59 31.16 -50.30
CA ILE A 9 -33.80 32.24 -49.67
C ILE A 9 -33.49 31.83 -48.20
N LEU A 10 -32.55 32.55 -47.57
CA LEU A 10 -32.36 32.81 -46.12
C LEU A 10 -31.55 31.86 -45.21
N ALA A 11 -30.75 32.55 -44.40
CA ALA A 11 -29.81 32.09 -43.40
C ALA A 11 -30.48 31.54 -42.14
N GLY A 12 -29.80 30.58 -41.51
CA GLY A 12 -30.05 30.16 -40.13
C GLY A 12 -28.75 30.23 -39.35
N LEU A 13 -28.54 31.31 -38.60
CA LEU A 13 -27.62 31.35 -37.47
C LEU A 13 -28.21 30.47 -36.37
N ALA A 14 -27.72 29.25 -36.22
CA ALA A 14 -27.98 28.43 -35.03
C ALA A 14 -26.75 28.52 -34.13
N GLY A 15 -26.87 29.30 -33.06
CA GLY A 15 -25.83 29.45 -32.04
C GLY A 15 -25.53 28.11 -31.38
N ALA A 16 -24.27 27.70 -31.41
CA ALA A 16 -23.80 26.58 -30.62
C ALA A 16 -23.66 27.04 -29.16
N VAL A 17 -24.59 26.59 -28.31
CA VAL A 17 -24.49 26.75 -26.85
C VAL A 17 -23.40 25.79 -26.37
N ALA A 18 -22.19 26.31 -26.17
CA ALA A 18 -21.11 25.56 -25.54
C ALA A 18 -21.42 25.42 -24.04
N THR A 19 -21.98 24.28 -23.63
CA THR A 19 -22.10 23.93 -22.21
C THR A 19 -20.71 23.63 -21.67
N LEU A 20 -20.08 24.63 -21.03
CA LEU A 20 -18.86 24.42 -20.23
C LEU A 20 -19.24 23.53 -19.03
N SER A 21 -18.95 22.23 -19.12
CA SER A 21 -18.97 21.34 -17.97
C SER A 21 -17.86 21.78 -17.00
N LEU A 22 -18.23 22.52 -15.96
CA LEU A 22 -17.37 22.79 -14.81
C LEU A 22 -17.19 21.47 -14.04
N THR A 23 -16.27 20.62 -14.47
CA THR A 23 -15.83 19.49 -13.63
C THR A 23 -14.93 20.04 -12.54
N SER A 24 -15.51 20.33 -11.39
CA SER A 24 -14.77 20.66 -10.17
C SER A 24 -13.89 19.46 -9.81
N ALA A 25 -12.61 19.50 -10.16
CA ALA A 25 -11.63 18.57 -9.65
C ALA A 25 -11.42 18.90 -8.16
N LEU A 26 -11.94 18.04 -7.27
CA LEU A 26 -11.59 18.13 -5.86
C LEU A 26 -10.08 17.93 -5.71
N PRO A 27 -9.41 18.63 -4.77
CA PRO A 27 -8.01 18.37 -4.50
C PRO A 27 -7.86 16.91 -4.08
N ALA A 28 -7.01 16.16 -4.78
CA ALA A 28 -6.61 14.83 -4.36
C ALA A 28 -5.85 14.97 -3.04
N GLN A 29 -6.43 14.50 -1.94
CA GLN A 29 -5.75 14.45 -0.65
C GLN A 29 -4.61 13.43 -0.80
N ALA A 30 -3.36 13.86 -0.56
CA ALA A 30 -2.26 12.92 -0.50
C ALA A 30 -2.51 11.95 0.65
N ALA A 31 -2.41 10.65 0.39
CA ALA A 31 -2.54 9.65 1.44
C ALA A 31 -1.45 9.87 2.50
N ASP A 32 -1.81 9.72 3.77
CA ASP A 32 -0.90 9.88 4.90
C ASP A 32 -0.94 8.64 5.80
N GLY A 33 0.07 8.51 6.67
CA GLY A 33 0.21 7.40 7.59
C GLY A 33 0.14 6.05 6.88
N TYR A 34 -0.70 5.16 7.42
CA TYR A 34 -0.97 3.84 6.84
C TYR A 34 -1.61 3.89 5.45
N ASP A 35 -2.43 4.90 5.13
CA ASP A 35 -3.17 4.94 3.86
C ASP A 35 -2.26 5.10 2.63
N ARG A 36 -0.99 5.44 2.87
CA ARG A 36 0.09 5.37 1.86
C ARG A 36 0.35 3.94 1.36
N CYS A 37 -0.02 2.91 2.11
CA CYS A 37 0.17 1.52 1.72
C CYS A 37 -0.82 1.10 0.61
N PRO A 38 -0.35 0.76 -0.61
CA PRO A 38 -1.23 0.38 -1.70
C PRO A 38 -1.97 -0.93 -1.42
N ALA A 39 -3.20 -1.04 -1.94
CA ALA A 39 -3.93 -2.31 -1.92
C ALA A 39 -3.13 -3.41 -2.64
N GLY A 40 -3.16 -4.64 -2.11
CA GLY A 40 -2.42 -5.77 -2.67
C GLY A 40 -0.93 -5.78 -2.32
N SER A 41 -0.46 -4.91 -1.43
CA SER A 41 0.94 -4.85 -0.99
C SER A 41 1.10 -5.07 0.51
N TYR A 42 2.30 -5.49 0.91
CA TYR A 42 2.74 -5.43 2.31
C TYR A 42 3.63 -4.21 2.51
N CYS A 43 3.41 -3.43 3.56
CA CYS A 43 4.19 -2.23 3.82
C CYS A 43 4.82 -2.27 5.21
N LEU A 44 6.09 -1.87 5.28
CA LEU A 44 6.82 -1.62 6.52
C LEU A 44 7.06 -0.12 6.66
N PHE A 45 6.93 0.38 7.88
CA PHE A 45 7.09 1.78 8.22
C PHE A 45 8.15 1.93 9.31
N SER A 46 9.03 2.93 9.16
CA SER A 46 10.10 3.18 10.14
C SER A 46 9.60 3.87 11.42
N GLY A 47 8.38 4.39 11.41
CA GLY A 47 7.72 5.03 12.53
C GLY A 47 6.52 4.23 13.04
N LEU A 48 5.99 4.67 14.18
CA LEU A 48 4.71 4.16 14.71
C LEU A 48 3.55 4.72 13.90
N ASP A 49 2.41 4.03 13.93
CA ASP A 49 1.14 4.45 13.35
C ASP A 49 1.24 4.78 11.84
N GLY A 50 2.10 4.05 11.12
CA GLY A 50 2.30 4.22 9.68
C GLY A 50 3.11 5.47 9.31
N THR A 51 3.78 6.11 10.28
CA THR A 51 4.61 7.30 10.05
C THR A 51 6.03 6.95 9.59
N GLY A 52 6.81 7.97 9.20
CA GLY A 52 8.20 7.81 8.78
C GLY A 52 8.35 7.28 7.35
N ASP A 53 9.55 6.75 7.07
CA ASP A 53 9.89 6.13 5.79
C ASP A 53 9.02 4.87 5.61
N MET A 54 8.59 4.62 4.37
CA MET A 54 7.79 3.45 4.03
C MET A 54 8.46 2.69 2.88
N ILE A 55 8.50 1.37 3.00
CA ILE A 55 8.77 0.49 1.87
C ILE A 55 7.53 -0.34 1.54
N THR A 56 7.41 -0.71 0.27
CA THR A 56 6.32 -1.52 -0.25
C THR A 56 6.88 -2.81 -0.83
N LEU A 57 6.36 -3.94 -0.36
CA LEU A 57 6.77 -5.27 -0.76
C LEU A 57 5.60 -5.99 -1.43
N SER A 58 5.89 -6.65 -2.55
CA SER A 58 4.95 -7.50 -3.29
C SER A 58 5.42 -8.94 -3.44
N ARG A 59 6.57 -9.26 -2.85
CA ARG A 59 7.19 -10.59 -2.86
C ARG A 59 8.17 -10.72 -1.69
N SER A 60 8.62 -11.94 -1.45
CA SER A 60 9.66 -12.22 -0.47
C SER A 60 10.93 -11.40 -0.76
N THR A 61 11.49 -10.83 0.30
CA THR A 61 12.66 -9.96 0.29
C THR A 61 13.68 -10.52 1.28
N PRO A 62 14.78 -11.12 0.80
CA PRO A 62 15.75 -11.79 1.67
C PRO A 62 16.64 -10.81 2.46
N ASP A 63 16.69 -9.54 2.07
CA ASP A 63 17.54 -8.55 2.73
C ASP A 63 16.85 -7.17 2.64
N LEU A 64 16.54 -6.60 3.81
CA LEU A 64 15.92 -5.28 3.94
C LEU A 64 16.93 -4.12 3.87
N THR A 65 18.24 -4.40 3.95
CA THR A 65 19.31 -3.41 3.80
C THR A 65 19.25 -2.77 2.42
N ALA A 66 18.99 -3.56 1.38
CA ALA A 66 18.81 -3.08 0.01
C ALA A 66 17.67 -2.06 -0.15
N LEU A 67 16.73 -2.02 0.80
CA LEU A 67 15.60 -1.11 0.82
C LEU A 67 15.71 -0.06 1.94
N GLY A 68 16.82 -0.04 2.68
CA GLY A 68 17.05 0.89 3.80
C GLY A 68 16.14 0.67 5.00
N MET A 69 15.56 -0.53 5.16
CA MET A 69 14.59 -0.86 6.23
C MET A 69 15.10 -1.94 7.21
N ASN A 70 16.32 -2.43 7.05
CA ASN A 70 16.93 -3.38 7.99
C ASN A 70 16.92 -2.80 9.40
N ASP A 71 16.38 -3.53 10.37
CA ASP A 71 16.33 -3.12 11.78
C ASP A 71 15.75 -1.72 11.99
N ARG A 72 14.74 -1.34 11.20
CA ARG A 72 14.15 0.01 11.27
C ARG A 72 12.63 0.04 11.38
N ALA A 73 11.97 -1.07 11.05
CA ALA A 73 10.52 -1.11 11.00
C ALA A 73 9.91 -1.10 12.42
N LYS A 74 8.86 -0.30 12.59
CA LYS A 74 8.13 -0.13 13.85
C LYS A 74 6.63 -0.39 13.73
N SER A 75 6.09 -0.31 12.52
CA SER A 75 4.70 -0.65 12.21
C SER A 75 4.58 -1.21 10.81
N ASP A 76 3.47 -1.91 10.56
CA ASP A 76 3.20 -2.54 9.27
C ASP A 76 1.73 -2.47 8.86
N TRP A 77 1.50 -2.77 7.57
CA TRP A 77 0.18 -3.11 7.06
C TRP A 77 0.30 -4.20 6.02
N ASN A 78 -0.35 -5.33 6.28
CA ASN A 78 -0.63 -6.34 5.27
C ASN A 78 -1.90 -5.98 4.51
N ARG A 79 -1.79 -5.59 3.25
CA ARG A 79 -2.94 -5.42 2.33
C ARG A 79 -3.01 -6.54 1.29
N THR A 80 -2.36 -7.66 1.57
CA THR A 80 -2.34 -8.86 0.73
C THR A 80 -3.21 -9.95 1.34
N SER A 81 -3.48 -11.00 0.56
CA SER A 81 -4.05 -12.25 1.09
C SER A 81 -2.99 -13.21 1.66
N SER A 82 -1.72 -12.86 1.57
CA SER A 82 -0.60 -13.70 1.98
C SER A 82 -0.35 -13.65 3.48
N THR A 83 0.16 -14.75 4.03
CA THR A 83 0.78 -14.75 5.34
C THR A 83 2.18 -14.15 5.19
N ILE A 84 2.48 -13.14 5.99
CA ILE A 84 3.79 -12.48 5.94
C ILE A 84 4.58 -12.88 7.18
N TYR A 85 5.72 -13.52 6.95
CA TYR A 85 6.69 -13.89 7.96
C TYR A 85 7.78 -12.83 8.02
N LEU A 86 7.93 -12.23 9.19
CA LEU A 86 8.97 -11.27 9.53
C LEU A 86 10.10 -12.02 10.22
N TRP A 87 11.30 -11.94 9.68
CA TRP A 87 12.47 -12.70 10.15
C TRP A 87 13.47 -11.75 10.81
N SER A 88 14.03 -12.19 11.93
CA SER A 88 15.03 -11.41 12.67
C SER A 88 16.27 -11.15 11.81
N ASP A 89 16.68 -12.14 11.02
CA ASP A 89 17.92 -12.10 10.28
C ASP A 89 17.65 -12.12 8.77
N GLU A 90 18.69 -11.77 8.00
CA GLU A 90 18.66 -11.87 6.54
C GLU A 90 18.45 -13.31 6.06
N ASN A 91 18.07 -13.46 4.80
CA ASN A 91 17.90 -14.73 4.09
C ASN A 91 16.93 -15.70 4.80
N TYR A 92 15.92 -15.16 5.47
CA TYR A 92 14.87 -15.93 6.16
C TYR A 92 15.44 -16.84 7.25
N SER A 93 16.34 -16.30 8.07
CA SER A 93 17.03 -17.02 9.13
C SER A 93 16.78 -16.41 10.52
N GLY A 94 17.36 -17.01 11.55
CA GLY A 94 17.10 -16.64 12.95
C GLY A 94 15.74 -17.12 13.43
N CYS A 95 14.92 -16.20 13.93
CA CYS A 95 13.56 -16.46 14.36
C CYS A 95 12.54 -15.70 13.50
N THR A 96 11.27 -16.09 13.56
CA THR A 96 10.19 -15.40 12.84
C THR A 96 8.96 -15.14 13.69
N THR A 97 8.22 -14.10 13.31
CA THR A 97 6.83 -13.86 13.71
C THR A 97 6.00 -13.55 12.48
N VAL A 98 4.67 -13.58 12.62
CA VAL A 98 3.75 -13.07 11.60
C VAL A 98 3.36 -11.64 11.93
N THR A 99 2.80 -10.93 10.96
CA THR A 99 2.27 -9.55 11.13
C THR A 99 1.46 -9.43 12.42
N SER A 100 1.74 -8.40 13.23
CA SER A 100 1.18 -8.28 14.59
C SER A 100 -0.35 -8.20 14.63
N ALA A 101 -0.97 -7.68 13.58
CA ALA A 101 -2.42 -7.56 13.44
C ALA A 101 -3.07 -8.74 12.68
N GLY A 102 -2.31 -9.80 12.38
CA GLY A 102 -2.76 -10.94 11.58
C GLY A 102 -2.93 -10.64 10.08
N PRO A 103 -3.38 -11.63 9.29
CA PRO A 103 -3.58 -11.46 7.85
C PRO A 103 -4.50 -10.27 7.56
N THR A 104 -4.14 -9.44 6.58
CA THR A 104 -4.83 -8.20 6.21
C THR A 104 -4.82 -7.05 7.26
N GLY A 105 -4.16 -7.26 8.40
CA GLY A 105 -4.12 -6.31 9.51
C GLY A 105 -3.06 -5.22 9.37
N LYS A 106 -3.24 -4.12 10.12
CA LYS A 106 -2.25 -3.06 10.32
C LYS A 106 -2.05 -2.79 11.79
N GLY A 107 -0.84 -2.37 12.18
CA GLY A 107 -0.59 -1.99 13.55
C GLY A 107 0.88 -1.73 13.85
N ASN A 108 1.12 -1.32 15.09
CA ASN A 108 2.46 -1.19 15.64
C ASN A 108 3.01 -2.57 15.99
N PHE A 109 4.31 -2.73 15.84
CA PHE A 109 5.00 -3.86 16.43
C PHE A 109 5.06 -3.70 17.95
N PHE A 110 5.02 -4.83 18.65
CA PHE A 110 5.39 -4.85 20.06
C PHE A 110 6.76 -4.21 20.24
N PRO A 111 7.01 -3.50 21.35
CA PRO A 111 8.28 -2.81 21.57
C PRO A 111 9.52 -3.68 21.36
N ALA A 112 9.46 -4.98 21.69
CA ALA A 112 10.56 -5.92 21.49
C ALA A 112 10.86 -6.28 20.02
N TYR A 113 9.95 -5.97 19.09
CA TYR A 113 10.08 -6.23 17.65
C TYR A 113 10.21 -4.96 16.81
N GLN A 114 10.27 -3.80 17.45
CA GLN A 114 10.64 -2.57 16.77
C GLN A 114 12.14 -2.61 16.48
N ASP A 115 12.54 -2.20 15.28
CA ASP A 115 13.95 -2.13 14.87
C ASP A 115 14.66 -3.50 14.92
N PHE A 116 13.94 -4.59 14.58
CA PHE A 116 14.41 -5.97 14.80
C PHE A 116 14.47 -6.87 13.56
N PHE A 117 13.70 -6.56 12.51
CA PHE A 117 13.56 -7.46 11.36
C PHE A 117 14.51 -7.12 10.21
N SER A 118 15.10 -8.16 9.62
CA SER A 118 16.07 -8.05 8.52
C SER A 118 15.60 -8.70 7.21
N SER A 119 14.57 -9.57 7.23
CA SER A 119 13.98 -10.11 6.00
C SER A 119 12.48 -10.42 6.10
N VAL A 120 11.81 -10.50 4.94
CA VAL A 120 10.35 -10.70 4.84
C VAL A 120 10.04 -11.82 3.85
N GLN A 121 9.26 -12.81 4.28
CA GLN A 121 8.87 -13.95 3.44
C GLN A 121 7.35 -14.04 3.30
N PHE A 122 6.87 -14.12 2.06
CA PHE A 122 5.46 -14.31 1.74
C PHE A 122 5.17 -15.81 1.65
N ASP A 123 4.10 -16.27 2.30
CA ASP A 123 3.55 -17.64 2.21
C ASP A 123 4.59 -18.75 2.41
N GLY A 124 5.56 -18.51 3.30
CA GLY A 124 6.67 -19.41 3.59
C GLY A 124 6.34 -20.52 4.57
N PRO A 125 7.25 -21.51 4.74
CA PRO A 125 7.09 -22.55 5.76
C PRO A 125 7.14 -22.01 7.20
N GLY A 126 7.54 -20.75 7.38
CA GLY A 126 7.87 -20.18 8.68
C GLY A 126 9.18 -20.75 9.24
N GLY A 127 9.42 -20.51 10.52
CA GLY A 127 10.65 -20.90 11.21
C GLY A 127 10.44 -20.91 12.72
N PRO A 128 11.54 -21.03 13.51
CA PRO A 128 11.47 -20.92 14.95
C PRO A 128 10.80 -19.60 15.36
N SER A 129 9.82 -19.66 16.27
CA SER A 129 9.15 -18.44 16.76
C SER A 129 10.17 -17.53 17.45
N CYS A 130 10.05 -16.21 17.26
CA CYS A 130 10.77 -15.21 18.06
C CYS A 130 10.28 -15.12 19.52
N GLY A 131 9.49 -16.08 19.96
CA GLY A 131 8.87 -16.11 21.28
C GLY A 131 7.66 -15.20 21.35
N THR A 132 7.10 -15.12 22.53
CA THR A 132 6.09 -14.14 22.87
C THR A 132 6.82 -12.85 23.28
N PRO A 133 6.49 -11.68 22.74
CA PRO A 133 7.07 -10.44 23.22
C PRO A 133 6.71 -10.23 24.71
N PRO A 134 7.62 -9.69 25.54
CA PRO A 134 7.39 -9.55 26.98
C PRO A 134 6.08 -8.82 27.29
N GLY A 135 5.18 -9.49 28.01
CA GLY A 135 3.89 -8.91 28.44
C GLY A 135 2.65 -9.59 27.85
N GLU A 136 2.80 -10.52 26.91
CA GLU A 136 1.70 -11.35 26.37
C GLU A 136 1.61 -12.75 27.03
N ASP A 137 2.44 -13.06 28.02
CA ASP A 137 2.44 -14.34 28.76
C ASP A 137 1.31 -14.46 29.82
N ARG A 138 0.17 -13.77 29.66
CA ARG A 138 -0.93 -13.75 30.64
C ARG A 138 -2.20 -14.43 30.17
#